data_AF-A0A166SEY5-F1
#
_entry.id   AF-A0A166SEY5-F1
#
_cell.length_a   1.000
_cell.length_b   1.000
_cell.length_c   1.000
_cell.angle_alpha   90.00
_cell.angle_beta   90.00
_cell.angle_gamma   90.00
#
_symmetry.space_group_name_H-M   'P 1'
#
loop_
_entity.id
_entity.type
_entity.pdbx_description
1 polymer ?
#
loop_
_entity_poly.entity_id
_entity_poly.type
_entity_poly.pdbx_seq_one_letter_code
_entity_poly.pdbx_strand_id
1 'polypeptide(L)'
;MQELLETVTDTRLVNLTLEGSTNVTAKTTISNVPIASIPFNVKSSLAGLKWFPNSARHTITVVDLVVAGGTPDYLLITINTDLLNPSNITLETSSVTFALRFESVTIVSTIIDPLLLVPGNAICATQVHYSPQGSAVTQGEQLLANYLQGVDSETTIQGTGTLASSPYASLQPALSLITLTSVTIPAIHQLLIPEATLEFTVNITQTGIANATFMLDNPFDTSINILMLSATRT
;
A
#
# COMPACT_ATOMS: atom_id res chain seq x y z
N MET A 1 -14.90 5.70 -21.58
CA MET A 1 -14.16 6.26 -20.41
C MET A 1 -13.47 5.16 -19.62
N GLN A 2 -14.18 4.11 -19.21
CA GLN A 2 -13.59 2.95 -18.52
C GLN A 2 -12.46 2.27 -19.33
N GLU A 3 -12.68 2.01 -20.62
CA GLU A 3 -11.66 1.43 -21.51
C GLU A 3 -10.38 2.28 -21.59
N LEU A 4 -10.51 3.61 -21.55
CA LEU A 4 -9.35 4.50 -21.50
C LEU A 4 -8.59 4.35 -20.18
N LEU A 5 -9.28 4.28 -19.04
CA LEU A 5 -8.67 4.10 -17.72
C LEU A 5 -7.91 2.76 -17.64
N GLU A 6 -8.54 1.68 -18.08
CA GLU A 6 -7.90 0.35 -18.16
C GLU A 6 -6.66 0.37 -19.07
N THR A 7 -6.79 0.96 -20.27
CA THR A 7 -5.69 1.04 -21.24
C THR A 7 -4.54 1.89 -20.70
N VAL A 8 -4.83 3.02 -20.05
CA VAL A 8 -3.80 3.87 -19.42
C VAL A 8 -3.11 3.14 -18.28
N THR A 9 -3.82 2.29 -17.52
CA THR A 9 -3.19 1.53 -16.43
C THR A 9 -2.32 0.36 -16.94
N ASP A 10 -2.76 -0.38 -17.97
CA ASP A 10 -2.01 -1.54 -18.47
C ASP A 10 -0.92 -1.21 -19.50
N THR A 11 -0.89 0.00 -20.06
CA THR A 11 0.09 0.34 -21.11
C THR A 11 1.15 1.31 -20.61
N ARG A 12 2.28 1.37 -21.32
CA ARG A 12 3.34 2.36 -21.05
C ARG A 12 3.01 3.73 -21.64
N LEU A 13 2.31 3.74 -22.76
CA LEU A 13 1.98 4.94 -23.51
C LEU A 13 0.71 4.67 -24.31
N VAL A 14 -0.28 5.54 -24.16
CA VAL A 14 -1.53 5.54 -24.91
C VAL A 14 -1.48 6.67 -25.93
N ASN A 15 -1.65 6.33 -27.20
CA ASN A 15 -1.78 7.33 -28.26
C ASN A 15 -3.23 7.77 -28.36
N LEU A 16 -3.46 9.08 -28.25
CA LEU A 16 -4.76 9.71 -28.38
C LEU A 16 -4.80 10.42 -29.73
N THR A 17 -5.84 10.15 -30.52
CA THR A 17 -6.04 10.84 -31.80
C THR A 17 -7.34 11.63 -31.72
N LEU A 18 -7.25 12.95 -31.89
CA LEU A 18 -8.41 13.82 -32.02
C LEU A 18 -8.59 14.16 -33.50
N GLU A 19 -9.61 13.54 -34.10
CA GLU A 19 -9.99 13.77 -35.49
C GLU A 19 -11.27 14.59 -35.55
N GLY A 20 -11.30 15.54 -36.47
CA GLY A 20 -12.48 16.36 -36.69
C GLY A 20 -12.34 17.24 -37.91
N SER A 21 -13.34 18.07 -38.12
CA SER A 21 -13.32 19.08 -39.17
C SER A 21 -13.80 20.41 -38.62
N THR A 22 -13.19 21.50 -39.07
CA THR A 22 -13.60 22.85 -38.68
C THR A 22 -13.98 23.68 -39.90
N ASN A 23 -14.86 24.65 -39.68
CA ASN A 23 -15.23 25.64 -40.67
C ASN A 23 -14.58 26.97 -40.28
N VAL A 24 -13.82 27.56 -41.20
CA VAL A 24 -13.12 28.82 -40.99
C VAL A 24 -13.69 29.86 -41.95
N THR A 25 -13.93 31.07 -41.47
CA THR A 25 -14.35 32.18 -42.34
C THR A 25 -13.18 33.16 -42.48
N ALA A 26 -12.58 33.22 -43.67
CA ALA A 26 -11.54 34.19 -43.98
C ALA A 26 -12.19 35.57 -44.18
N LYS A 27 -11.85 36.55 -43.34
CA LYS A 27 -12.29 37.94 -43.50
C LYS A 27 -11.40 38.61 -44.54
N THR A 28 -11.97 39.04 -45.66
CA THR A 28 -11.27 39.90 -46.63
C THR A 28 -11.85 41.32 -46.58
N THR A 29 -11.13 42.30 -47.12
CA THR A 29 -11.55 43.70 -47.18
C THR A 29 -12.85 43.90 -47.98
N ILE A 30 -13.25 42.90 -48.79
CA ILE A 30 -14.38 42.99 -49.72
C ILE A 30 -15.53 42.06 -49.29
N SER A 31 -15.23 40.88 -48.71
CA SER A 31 -16.24 39.95 -48.19
C SER A 31 -15.65 38.85 -47.29
N ASN A 32 -16.51 38.17 -46.54
CA ASN A 32 -16.15 36.94 -45.82
C ASN A 32 -16.19 35.74 -46.76
N VAL A 33 -15.13 34.93 -46.76
CA VAL A 33 -15.04 33.69 -47.55
C VAL A 33 -15.13 32.50 -46.59
N PRO A 34 -16.24 31.74 -46.58
CA PRO A 34 -16.36 30.53 -45.76
C PRO A 34 -15.53 29.40 -46.40
N ILE A 35 -14.72 28.75 -45.58
CA ILE A 35 -13.96 27.55 -45.90
C ILE A 35 -14.48 26.45 -44.97
N ALA A 36 -15.24 25.51 -45.52
CA ALA A 36 -15.85 24.44 -44.74
C ALA A 36 -14.98 23.19 -44.75
N SER A 37 -15.20 22.34 -43.74
CA SER A 37 -14.67 20.98 -43.66
C SER A 37 -13.15 20.88 -43.72
N ILE A 38 -12.42 21.81 -43.08
CA ILE A 38 -10.97 21.70 -42.93
C ILE A 38 -10.69 20.55 -41.94
N PRO A 39 -10.14 19.41 -42.38
CA PRO A 39 -9.88 18.30 -41.49
C PRO A 39 -8.70 18.63 -40.58
N PHE A 40 -8.77 18.20 -39.34
CA PHE A 40 -7.62 18.17 -38.44
C PHE A 40 -7.48 16.79 -37.81
N ASN A 41 -6.22 16.40 -37.63
CA ASN A 41 -5.84 15.16 -36.96
C ASN A 41 -4.72 15.53 -35.99
N VAL A 42 -5.06 15.65 -34.72
CA VAL A 42 -4.10 15.95 -33.66
C VAL A 42 -3.77 14.66 -32.94
N LYS A 43 -2.52 14.26 -33.04
CA LYS A 43 -1.98 13.12 -32.28
C LYS A 43 -1.40 13.65 -30.96
N SER A 44 -1.83 13.06 -29.87
CA SER A 44 -1.28 13.28 -28.54
C SER A 44 -0.92 11.94 -27.91
N SER A 45 -0.16 11.97 -26.82
CA SER A 45 0.25 10.77 -26.10
C SER A 45 0.11 10.99 -24.60
N LEU A 46 -0.38 9.95 -23.93
CA LEU A 46 -0.49 9.87 -22.48
C LEU A 46 0.45 8.78 -21.98
N ALA A 47 1.37 9.12 -21.07
CA ALA A 47 2.14 8.11 -20.37
C ALA A 47 1.22 7.28 -19.47
N GLY A 48 1.32 5.95 -19.56
CA GLY A 48 0.51 5.01 -18.78
C GLY A 48 1.23 4.51 -17.52
N LEU A 49 0.50 3.79 -16.67
CA LEU A 49 0.96 3.39 -15.33
C LEU A 49 1.70 2.05 -15.29
N LYS A 50 1.86 1.34 -16.42
CA LYS A 50 2.54 0.02 -16.47
C LYS A 50 4.03 0.05 -16.04
N TRP A 51 4.62 1.22 -15.84
CA TRP A 51 5.98 1.36 -15.31
C TRP A 51 6.07 1.16 -13.77
N PHE A 52 4.92 1.20 -13.08
CA PHE A 52 4.78 1.11 -11.62
C PHE A 52 5.40 -0.15 -10.96
N PRO A 53 5.44 -1.34 -11.58
CA PRO A 53 6.04 -2.53 -10.93
C PRO A 53 7.47 -2.89 -11.39
N ASN A 54 7.93 -2.41 -12.55
CA ASN A 54 9.11 -2.98 -13.25
C ASN A 54 10.25 -1.99 -13.48
N SER A 55 10.19 -0.84 -12.81
CA SER A 55 11.29 0.09 -12.77
C SER A 55 12.36 -0.49 -11.85
N ALA A 56 13.44 -1.04 -12.37
CA ALA A 56 14.62 -1.47 -11.59
C ALA A 56 15.31 -0.32 -10.80
N ARG A 57 14.63 0.82 -10.60
CA ARG A 57 15.11 2.07 -10.02
C ARG A 57 14.26 2.56 -8.86
N HIS A 58 13.14 1.91 -8.52
CA HIS A 58 12.29 2.35 -7.41
C HIS A 58 11.75 1.15 -6.64
N THR A 59 12.37 0.87 -5.48
CA THR A 59 11.86 -0.07 -4.49
C THR A 59 10.84 0.67 -3.64
N ILE A 60 9.60 0.20 -3.63
CA ILE A 60 8.56 0.77 -2.76
C ILE A 60 8.92 0.38 -1.34
N THR A 61 9.22 1.39 -0.53
CA THR A 61 9.63 1.20 0.86
C THR A 61 8.56 1.79 1.76
N VAL A 62 8.20 1.05 2.80
CA VAL A 62 7.37 1.59 3.89
C VAL A 62 8.28 2.42 4.79
N VAL A 63 7.99 3.71 4.92
CA VAL A 63 8.89 4.67 5.60
C VAL A 63 8.65 4.72 7.10
N ASP A 64 7.38 4.79 7.52
CA ASP A 64 6.99 4.95 8.92
C ASP A 64 5.88 3.95 9.27
N LEU A 65 6.24 2.74 9.67
CA LEU A 65 5.26 1.76 10.13
C LEU A 65 4.99 1.97 11.62
N VAL A 66 3.75 2.33 11.96
CA VAL A 66 3.30 2.51 13.34
C VAL A 66 2.09 1.62 13.60
N VAL A 67 2.15 0.87 14.70
CA VAL A 67 1.00 0.15 15.25
C VAL A 67 0.18 1.15 16.07
N ALA A 68 -0.83 1.75 15.43
CA ALA A 68 -1.58 2.88 15.96
C ALA A 68 -2.72 2.47 16.92
N GLY A 69 -3.16 1.22 16.87
CA GLY A 69 -4.27 0.76 17.72
C GLY A 69 -4.63 -0.70 17.52
N GLY A 70 -5.48 -1.22 18.39
CA GLY A 70 -6.07 -2.55 18.26
C GLY A 70 -7.54 -2.54 18.63
N THR A 71 -8.36 -3.19 17.81
CA THR A 71 -9.76 -3.52 18.10
C THR A 71 -9.90 -5.03 18.21
N PRO A 72 -11.02 -5.57 18.73
CA PRO A 72 -11.29 -7.00 18.69
C PRO A 72 -11.31 -7.59 17.27
N ASP A 73 -11.54 -6.75 16.25
CA ASP A 73 -11.69 -7.18 14.86
C ASP A 73 -10.37 -7.12 14.09
N TYR A 74 -9.53 -6.11 14.35
CA TYR A 74 -8.26 -5.90 13.65
C TYR A 74 -7.27 -5.07 14.46
N LEU A 75 -5.98 -5.26 14.15
CA LEU A 75 -4.89 -4.39 14.56
C LEU A 75 -4.74 -3.26 13.53
N LEU A 76 -4.83 -2.00 13.96
CA LEU A 76 -4.68 -0.83 13.10
C LEU A 76 -3.20 -0.49 12.96
N ILE A 77 -2.70 -0.57 11.74
CA ILE A 77 -1.33 -0.16 11.39
C ILE A 77 -1.44 1.02 10.43
N THR A 78 -0.71 2.09 10.72
CA THR A 78 -0.58 3.26 9.84
C THR A 78 0.79 3.24 9.21
N ILE A 79 0.86 3.36 7.88
CA ILE A 79 2.10 3.36 7.13
C ILE A 79 2.15 4.52 6.13
N ASN A 80 3.33 5.12 5.98
CA ASN A 80 3.62 6.02 4.86
C ASN A 80 4.30 5.23 3.74
N THR A 81 3.67 5.18 2.57
CA THR A 81 4.19 4.47 1.41
C THR A 81 4.65 5.48 0.35
N ASP A 82 5.89 5.35 -0.14
CA ASP A 82 6.36 6.10 -1.31
C ASP A 82 5.82 5.43 -2.58
N LEU A 83 4.99 6.16 -3.32
CA LEU A 83 4.42 5.74 -4.59
C LEU A 83 4.90 6.67 -5.71
N LEU A 84 5.49 6.10 -6.75
CA LEU A 84 5.93 6.83 -7.93
C LEU A 84 4.85 6.83 -9.02
N ASN A 85 4.35 7.99 -9.41
CA ASN A 85 3.54 8.15 -10.62
C ASN A 85 4.42 8.42 -11.86
N PRO A 86 4.55 7.47 -12.78
CA PRO A 86 5.31 7.67 -14.02
C PRO A 86 4.53 8.47 -15.08
N SER A 87 3.22 8.67 -14.89
CA SER A 87 2.36 9.36 -15.85
C SER A 87 2.45 10.88 -15.72
N ASN A 88 2.05 11.58 -16.78
CA ASN A 88 1.88 13.03 -16.78
C ASN A 88 0.47 13.48 -16.34
N ILE A 89 -0.29 12.57 -15.72
CA ILE A 89 -1.65 12.83 -15.22
C ILE A 89 -1.70 12.54 -13.72
N THR A 90 -2.39 13.39 -12.98
CA THR A 90 -2.73 13.17 -11.58
C THR A 90 -3.92 12.23 -11.46
N LEU A 91 -3.79 11.18 -10.64
CA LEU A 91 -4.91 10.34 -10.23
C LEU A 91 -5.42 10.80 -8.86
N GLU A 92 -6.69 11.15 -8.77
CA GLU A 92 -7.34 11.56 -7.53
C GLU A 92 -8.62 10.76 -7.34
N THR A 93 -8.79 10.14 -6.17
CA THR A 93 -9.99 9.41 -5.79
C THR A 93 -10.14 9.39 -4.26
N SER A 94 -11.37 9.25 -3.78
CA SER A 94 -11.71 9.27 -2.36
C SER A 94 -11.11 8.10 -1.59
N SER A 95 -11.47 6.86 -1.87
CA SER A 95 -10.92 5.72 -1.12
C SER A 95 -10.59 4.58 -2.05
N VAL A 96 -9.41 3.98 -1.84
CA VAL A 96 -8.99 2.77 -2.53
C VAL A 96 -8.51 1.71 -1.56
N THR A 97 -8.79 0.46 -1.91
CA THR A 97 -8.35 -0.70 -1.14
C THR A 97 -7.49 -1.61 -2.01
N PHE A 98 -6.33 -2.00 -1.49
CA PHE A 98 -5.45 -3.00 -2.08
C PHE A 98 -5.31 -4.21 -1.15
N ALA A 99 -5.02 -5.38 -1.69
CA ALA A 99 -4.71 -6.58 -0.93
C ALA A 99 -3.19 -6.68 -0.68
N LEU A 100 -2.79 -6.84 0.58
CA LEU A 100 -1.43 -7.15 0.97
C LEU A 100 -1.23 -8.66 0.97
N ARG A 101 -0.22 -9.12 0.24
CA ARG A 101 0.16 -10.52 0.11
C ARG A 101 1.56 -10.75 0.67
N PHE A 102 1.68 -11.79 1.48
CA PHE A 102 2.95 -12.30 2.00
C PHE A 102 3.04 -13.79 1.67
N GLU A 103 4.17 -14.23 1.14
CA GLU A 103 4.37 -15.62 0.66
C GLU A 103 3.24 -16.13 -0.25
N SER A 104 2.76 -15.27 -1.16
CA SER A 104 1.62 -15.54 -2.07
C SER A 104 0.25 -15.70 -1.41
N VAL A 105 0.13 -15.53 -0.09
CA VAL A 105 -1.15 -15.55 0.64
C VAL A 105 -1.61 -14.12 0.90
N THR A 106 -2.87 -13.82 0.60
CA THR A 106 -3.48 -12.54 0.99
C THR A 106 -3.69 -12.52 2.49
N ILE A 107 -2.99 -11.63 3.17
CA ILE A 107 -3.04 -11.49 4.63
C ILE A 107 -4.15 -10.51 5.02
N VAL A 108 -4.23 -9.40 4.30
CA VAL A 108 -5.07 -8.26 4.70
C VAL A 108 -5.34 -7.30 3.54
N SER A 109 -6.24 -6.35 3.77
CA SER A 109 -6.50 -5.18 2.93
C SER A 109 -5.86 -3.90 3.49
N THR A 110 -5.27 -3.09 2.60
CA THR A 110 -4.71 -1.77 2.88
C THR A 110 -5.58 -0.70 2.24
N ILE A 111 -5.92 0.35 2.99
CA ILE A 111 -6.82 1.43 2.59
C ILE A 111 -6.01 2.72 2.43
N ILE A 112 -6.22 3.44 1.33
CA ILE A 112 -5.69 4.79 1.10
C ILE A 112 -6.87 5.73 0.90
N ASP A 113 -6.99 6.71 1.79
CA ASP A 113 -8.10 7.68 1.79
C ASP A 113 -7.59 9.06 2.27
N PRO A 114 -7.46 10.07 1.38
CA PRO A 114 -7.64 10.03 -0.07
C PRO A 114 -6.43 9.48 -0.84
N LEU A 115 -6.67 8.89 -2.01
CA LEU A 115 -5.59 8.61 -2.98
C LEU A 115 -5.41 9.83 -3.88
N LEU A 116 -4.30 10.53 -3.68
CA LEU A 116 -3.81 11.58 -4.57
C LEU A 116 -2.42 11.23 -5.06
N LEU A 117 -2.33 10.88 -6.34
CA LEU A 117 -1.10 10.46 -6.98
C LEU A 117 -0.75 11.44 -8.10
N VAL A 118 0.05 12.47 -7.76
CA VAL A 118 0.57 13.46 -8.71
C VAL A 118 1.76 12.91 -9.51
N PRO A 119 2.06 13.41 -10.72
CA PRO A 119 3.26 13.02 -11.48
C PRO A 119 4.55 13.12 -10.64
N GLY A 120 5.34 12.05 -10.62
CA GLY A 120 6.53 11.91 -9.77
C GLY A 120 6.27 11.15 -8.46
N ASN A 121 7.17 11.30 -7.48
CA ASN A 121 7.05 10.65 -6.18
C ASN A 121 5.98 11.33 -5.31
N ALA A 122 5.17 10.52 -4.64
CA ALA A 122 4.18 10.95 -3.69
C ALA A 122 4.19 10.02 -2.47
N ILE A 123 4.11 10.60 -1.27
CA ILE A 123 3.92 9.83 -0.04
C ILE A 123 2.43 9.72 0.20
N CYS A 124 1.93 8.50 0.29
CA CYS A 124 0.53 8.23 0.57
C CYS A 124 0.39 7.59 1.96
N ALA A 125 -0.37 8.26 2.83
CA ALA A 125 -0.80 7.70 4.10
C ALA A 125 -1.72 6.50 3.84
N THR A 126 -1.37 5.35 4.38
CA THR A 126 -2.06 4.08 4.16
C THR A 126 -2.41 3.47 5.51
N GLN A 127 -3.64 3.01 5.65
CA GLN A 127 -4.11 2.28 6.82
C GLN A 127 -4.20 0.79 6.49
N VAL A 128 -3.72 -0.06 7.39
CA VAL A 128 -3.79 -1.51 7.25
C VAL A 128 -4.61 -2.04 8.42
N HIS A 129 -5.71 -2.73 8.10
CA HIS A 129 -6.60 -3.33 9.09
C HIS A 129 -6.20 -4.78 9.31
N TYR A 130 -5.12 -5.00 10.04
CA TYR A 130 -4.46 -6.30 10.19
C TYR A 130 -5.32 -7.33 10.95
N SER A 131 -5.94 -8.24 10.20
CA SER A 131 -6.82 -9.29 10.71
C SER A 131 -6.72 -10.58 9.85
N PRO A 132 -5.58 -11.30 9.87
CA PRO A 132 -5.46 -12.55 9.12
C PRO A 132 -6.47 -13.59 9.62
N GLN A 133 -7.12 -14.29 8.69
CA GLN A 133 -8.15 -15.31 8.99
C GLN A 133 -7.93 -16.59 8.17
N GLY A 134 -8.45 -17.71 8.67
CA GLY A 134 -8.42 -18.99 7.97
C GLY A 134 -6.99 -19.43 7.61
N SER A 135 -6.74 -19.69 6.33
CA SER A 135 -5.43 -20.12 5.85
C SER A 135 -4.35 -19.03 5.87
N ALA A 136 -4.70 -17.76 6.13
CA ALA A 136 -3.74 -16.65 6.21
C ALA A 136 -3.16 -16.43 7.61
N VAL A 137 -3.67 -17.12 8.63
CA VAL A 137 -3.25 -16.94 10.04
C VAL A 137 -1.75 -17.20 10.19
N THR A 138 -1.25 -18.33 9.69
CA THR A 138 0.16 -18.70 9.84
C THR A 138 1.10 -17.67 9.20
N GLN A 139 0.82 -17.23 7.98
CA GLN A 139 1.61 -16.21 7.28
C GLN A 139 1.49 -14.85 7.96
N GLY A 140 0.32 -14.53 8.52
CA GLY A 140 0.13 -13.32 9.30
C GLY A 140 0.93 -13.34 10.60
N GLU A 141 0.92 -14.45 11.33
CA GLU A 141 1.76 -14.61 12.52
C GLU A 141 3.24 -14.49 12.17
N GLN A 142 3.68 -15.11 11.06
CA GLN A 142 5.06 -15.01 10.58
C GLN A 142 5.45 -13.57 10.22
N LEU A 143 4.58 -12.83 9.51
CA LEU A 143 4.86 -11.45 9.13
C LEU A 143 5.02 -10.55 10.37
N LEU A 144 4.14 -10.71 11.36
CA LEU A 144 4.25 -10.00 12.63
C LEU A 144 5.49 -10.43 13.42
N ALA A 145 5.80 -11.72 13.43
CA ALA A 145 6.99 -12.26 14.09
C ALA A 145 8.28 -11.72 13.46
N ASN A 146 8.35 -11.62 12.13
CA ASN A 146 9.47 -11.01 11.41
C ASN A 146 9.66 -9.55 11.82
N TYR A 147 8.57 -8.77 11.83
CA TYR A 147 8.59 -7.37 12.25
C TYR A 147 9.19 -7.18 13.66
N LEU A 148 8.78 -8.02 14.62
CA LEU A 148 9.27 -7.97 16.01
C LEU A 148 10.70 -8.53 16.18
N GLN A 149 11.11 -9.47 15.34
CA GLN A 149 12.42 -10.14 15.43
C GLN A 149 13.54 -9.42 14.65
N GLY A 150 13.26 -8.27 14.04
CA GLY A 150 14.27 -7.55 13.26
C GLY A 150 14.50 -8.14 11.87
N VAL A 151 13.48 -8.79 11.28
CA VAL A 151 13.55 -9.38 9.93
C VAL A 151 12.65 -8.59 8.97
N ASP A 152 13.25 -7.93 8.00
CA ASP A 152 12.51 -7.26 6.93
C ASP A 152 11.74 -8.29 6.09
N SER A 153 10.51 -7.94 5.70
CA SER A 153 9.62 -8.85 4.96
C SER A 153 9.27 -8.30 3.59
N GLU A 154 9.52 -9.11 2.56
CA GLU A 154 9.12 -8.80 1.20
C GLU A 154 7.66 -9.18 0.97
N THR A 155 6.87 -8.21 0.53
CA THR A 155 5.44 -8.35 0.30
C THR A 155 5.05 -7.90 -1.10
N THR A 156 3.79 -8.17 -1.45
CA THR A 156 3.18 -7.71 -2.69
C THR A 156 1.87 -7.01 -2.38
N ILE A 157 1.68 -5.81 -2.93
CA ILE A 157 0.40 -5.10 -2.87
C ILE A 157 -0.30 -5.30 -4.21
N GLN A 158 -1.53 -5.78 -4.18
CA GLN A 158 -2.30 -6.10 -5.37
C GLN A 158 -3.67 -5.44 -5.33
N GLY A 159 -4.05 -4.72 -6.39
CA GLY A 159 -5.38 -4.17 -6.50
C GLY A 159 -6.41 -5.28 -6.74
N THR A 160 -7.58 -5.13 -6.14
CA THR A 160 -8.69 -6.06 -6.39
C THR A 160 -9.65 -5.46 -7.42
N GLY A 161 -10.26 -6.27 -8.29
CA GLY A 161 -11.24 -5.78 -9.27
C GLY A 161 -12.66 -5.67 -8.72
N THR A 162 -12.81 -5.45 -7.42
CA THR A 162 -14.10 -5.56 -6.71
C THR A 162 -14.59 -4.21 -6.22
N LEU A 163 -15.87 -4.13 -5.82
CA LEU A 163 -16.45 -2.97 -5.14
C LEU A 163 -15.71 -2.57 -3.86
N ALA A 164 -14.94 -3.49 -3.26
CA ALA A 164 -14.10 -3.17 -2.11
C ALA A 164 -12.91 -2.27 -2.48
N SER A 165 -12.45 -2.25 -3.72
CA SER A 165 -11.27 -1.48 -4.14
C SER A 165 -11.54 -0.01 -4.42
N SER A 166 -12.76 0.36 -4.80
CA SER A 166 -13.12 1.75 -5.04
C SER A 166 -14.64 1.89 -5.11
N PRO A 167 -15.22 2.98 -4.58
CA PRO A 167 -16.63 3.29 -4.76
C PRO A 167 -16.99 3.60 -6.23
N TYR A 168 -16.00 3.84 -7.09
CA TYR A 168 -16.21 4.15 -8.50
C TYR A 168 -16.02 2.92 -9.38
N ALA A 169 -17.12 2.39 -9.93
CA ALA A 169 -17.11 1.21 -10.81
C ALA A 169 -16.16 1.34 -12.01
N SER A 170 -15.99 2.55 -12.55
CA SER A 170 -15.08 2.81 -13.67
C SER A 170 -13.60 2.65 -13.34
N LEU A 171 -13.22 2.71 -12.04
CA LEU A 171 -11.84 2.59 -11.60
C LEU A 171 -11.47 1.15 -11.19
N GLN A 172 -12.44 0.31 -10.84
CA GLN A 172 -12.18 -1.05 -10.34
C GLN A 172 -11.35 -1.91 -11.30
N PRO A 173 -11.64 -1.95 -12.60
CA PRO A 173 -10.84 -2.75 -13.53
C PRO A 173 -9.42 -2.22 -13.66
N ALA A 174 -9.26 -0.89 -13.73
CA ALA A 174 -7.96 -0.25 -13.78
C ALA A 174 -7.14 -0.55 -12.51
N LEU A 175 -7.73 -0.42 -11.32
CA LEU A 175 -7.07 -0.73 -10.05
C LEU A 175 -6.69 -2.20 -9.94
N SER A 176 -7.48 -3.13 -10.49
CA SER A 176 -7.19 -4.57 -10.46
C SER A 176 -5.88 -4.97 -11.17
N LEU A 177 -5.45 -4.14 -12.13
CA LEU A 177 -4.24 -4.35 -12.91
C LEU A 177 -2.99 -3.88 -12.17
N ILE A 178 -3.15 -3.13 -11.07
CA ILE A 178 -2.05 -2.65 -10.25
C ILE A 178 -1.53 -3.80 -9.40
N THR A 179 -0.28 -4.17 -9.62
CA THR A 179 0.46 -5.09 -8.76
C THR A 179 1.81 -4.47 -8.46
N LEU A 180 2.16 -4.40 -7.18
CA LEU A 180 3.40 -3.83 -6.69
C LEU A 180 4.23 -4.92 -6.05
N THR A 181 5.37 -5.20 -6.67
CA THR A 181 6.34 -6.19 -6.21
C THR A 181 7.75 -5.69 -6.52
N SER A 182 8.72 -5.73 -5.60
CA SER A 182 8.61 -6.11 -4.18
C SER A 182 8.41 -4.88 -3.29
N VAL A 183 7.53 -5.00 -2.28
CA VAL A 183 7.31 -3.98 -1.26
C VAL A 183 7.94 -4.46 0.06
N THR A 184 8.97 -3.75 0.53
CA THR A 184 9.66 -4.12 1.77
C THR A 184 8.93 -3.51 2.97
N ILE A 185 8.46 -4.37 3.87
CA ILE A 185 7.99 -3.99 5.20
C ILE A 185 9.20 -4.04 6.15
N PRO A 186 9.66 -2.89 6.69
CA PRO A 186 10.81 -2.84 7.57
C PRO A 186 10.49 -3.44 8.93
N ALA A 187 11.47 -4.06 9.57
CA ALA A 187 11.35 -4.48 10.96
C ALA A 187 11.51 -3.31 11.94
N ILE A 188 11.00 -3.47 13.16
CA ILE A 188 11.06 -2.42 14.19
C ILE A 188 12.46 -2.20 14.77
N HIS A 189 13.34 -3.20 14.63
CA HIS A 189 14.71 -3.18 15.17
C HIS A 189 14.82 -2.78 16.65
N GLN A 190 13.77 -3.05 17.44
CA GLN A 190 13.67 -2.77 18.88
C GLN A 190 13.21 -4.02 19.62
N LEU A 191 13.89 -4.35 20.72
CA LEU A 191 13.52 -5.47 21.58
C LEU A 191 12.35 -5.07 22.50
N LEU A 192 11.24 -5.80 22.42
CA LEU A 192 10.13 -5.60 23.37
C LEU A 192 10.50 -6.05 24.78
N ILE A 193 11.37 -7.06 24.91
CA ILE A 193 11.87 -7.55 26.20
C ILE A 193 13.39 -7.34 26.23
N PRO A 194 13.87 -6.12 26.55
CA PRO A 194 15.29 -5.82 26.61
C PRO A 194 16.00 -6.49 27.79
N GLU A 195 15.26 -6.80 28.86
CA GLU A 195 15.81 -7.41 30.07
C GLU A 195 14.86 -8.47 30.63
N ALA A 196 15.43 -9.62 30.99
CA ALA A 196 14.78 -10.65 31.78
C ALA A 196 15.79 -11.19 32.80
N THR A 197 15.40 -11.22 34.07
CA THR A 197 16.25 -11.69 35.17
C THR A 197 15.59 -12.83 35.91
N LEU A 198 16.43 -13.75 36.36
CA LEU A 198 16.05 -14.84 37.24
C LEU A 198 16.86 -14.72 38.53
N GLU A 199 16.18 -14.44 39.63
CA GLU A 199 16.80 -14.29 40.94
C GLU A 199 16.53 -15.55 41.79
N PHE A 200 17.61 -16.16 42.26
CA PHE A 200 17.55 -17.26 43.20
C PHE A 200 17.57 -16.72 44.63
N THR A 201 16.47 -16.93 45.36
CA THR A 201 16.40 -16.53 46.76
C THR A 201 17.34 -17.39 47.61
N VAL A 202 17.85 -16.84 48.72
CA VAL A 202 18.82 -17.52 49.60
C VAL A 202 18.30 -18.86 50.15
N ASN A 203 16.97 -18.99 50.26
CA ASN A 203 16.29 -20.19 50.78
C ASN A 203 15.82 -21.14 49.67
N ILE A 204 16.30 -21.00 48.42
CA ILE A 204 15.84 -21.79 47.28
C ILE A 204 16.01 -23.31 47.48
N THR A 205 17.03 -23.74 48.21
CA THR A 205 17.25 -25.16 48.54
C THR A 205 16.18 -25.74 49.46
N GLN A 206 15.35 -24.88 50.08
CA GLN A 206 14.26 -25.24 50.97
C GLN A 206 12.89 -25.01 50.33
N THR A 207 12.71 -23.88 49.62
CA THR A 207 11.42 -23.50 49.03
C THR A 207 11.24 -23.99 47.61
N GLY A 208 12.33 -24.16 46.86
CA GLY A 208 12.30 -24.43 45.42
C GLY A 208 11.78 -23.26 44.57
N ILE A 209 11.64 -22.06 45.15
CA ILE A 209 11.08 -20.88 44.47
C ILE A 209 12.20 -19.95 44.00
N ALA A 210 12.15 -19.59 42.71
CA ALA A 210 12.95 -18.53 42.10
C ALA A 210 12.03 -17.40 41.61
N ASN A 211 12.51 -16.16 41.61
CA ASN A 211 11.77 -15.01 41.11
C ASN A 211 12.21 -14.71 39.68
N ALA A 212 11.26 -14.65 38.75
CA ALA A 212 11.52 -14.17 37.40
C ALA A 212 10.95 -12.76 37.27
N THR A 213 11.76 -11.82 36.80
CA THR A 213 11.30 -10.47 36.44
C THR A 213 11.71 -10.17 35.01
N PHE A 214 10.93 -9.35 34.31
CA PHE A 214 11.26 -8.90 32.98
C PHE A 214 10.80 -7.45 32.82
N MET A 215 11.48 -6.73 31.94
CA MET A 215 11.07 -5.41 31.51
C MET A 215 10.41 -5.52 30.14
N LEU A 216 9.21 -4.95 30.02
CA LEU A 216 8.52 -4.79 28.75
C LEU A 216 8.68 -3.34 28.31
N ASP A 217 9.41 -3.13 27.21
CA ASP A 217 9.48 -1.85 26.53
C ASP A 217 8.47 -1.88 25.37
N ASN A 218 7.43 -1.04 25.45
CA ASN A 218 6.37 -1.00 24.44
C ASN A 218 6.66 0.13 23.44
N PRO A 219 7.09 -0.17 22.21
CA PRO A 219 7.40 0.84 21.21
C PRO A 219 6.18 1.31 20.40
N PHE A 220 4.98 0.83 20.73
CA PHE A 220 3.77 1.12 19.98
C PHE A 220 2.97 2.28 20.58
N ASP A 221 2.20 2.96 19.73
CA ASP A 221 1.21 3.97 20.13
C ASP A 221 -0.07 3.35 20.73
N THR A 222 -0.07 2.03 20.93
CA THR A 222 -1.15 1.27 21.56
C THR A 222 -0.64 0.50 22.78
N SER A 223 -1.51 0.26 23.76
CA SER A 223 -1.16 -0.53 24.94
C SER A 223 -1.01 -2.02 24.61
N ILE A 224 -0.03 -2.67 25.25
CA ILE A 224 0.15 -4.13 25.24
C ILE A 224 -0.51 -4.70 26.49
N ASN A 225 -1.35 -5.72 26.33
CA ASN A 225 -1.90 -6.50 27.43
C ASN A 225 -1.21 -7.85 27.51
N ILE A 226 -0.62 -8.17 28.66
CA ILE A 226 -0.02 -9.49 28.92
C ILE A 226 -1.15 -10.44 29.32
N LEU A 227 -1.47 -11.39 28.45
CA LEU A 227 -2.53 -12.38 28.71
C LEU A 227 -2.04 -13.52 29.59
N MET A 228 -0.82 -13.98 29.36
CA MET A 228 -0.22 -15.08 30.09
C MET A 228 1.29 -14.85 30.22
N LEU A 229 1.80 -15.07 31.42
CA LEU A 229 3.22 -15.17 31.70
C LEU A 229 3.48 -16.56 32.27
N SER A 230 4.33 -17.33 31.63
CA SER A 230 4.73 -18.66 32.09
C SER A 230 6.25 -18.77 32.13
N ALA A 231 6.75 -19.42 33.17
CA ALA A 231 8.15 -19.78 33.30
C ALA A 231 8.24 -21.31 33.27
N THR A 232 8.93 -21.86 32.28
CA THR A 232 9.11 -23.30 32.11
C THR A 232 10.54 -23.71 32.46
N ARG A 233 10.65 -24.80 33.22
CA ARG A 233 11.94 -25.43 33.53
C ARG A 233 12.33 -26.34 32.37
N THR A 234 13.38 -25.98 31.63
CA THR A 234 14.05 -26.86 30.65
C THR A 234 15.13 -27.69 31.30
#